data_AF-A0A2D6SI89-F1
#
_entry.id   AF-A0A2D6SI89-F1
#
_cell.length_a   1.000
_cell.length_b   1.000
_cell.length_c   1.000
_cell.angle_alpha   90.00
_cell.angle_beta   90.00
_cell.angle_gamma   90.00
#
_symmetry.space_group_name_H-M   'P 1'
#
loop_
_entity.id
_entity.type
_entity.pdbx_description
1 polymer ?
#
loop_
_entity_poly.entity_id
_entity_poly.type
_entity_poly.pdbx_seq_one_letter_code
_entity_poly.pdbx_strand_id
1 'polypeptide(L)'
;LRAAGTGYVSENVLWDKRKRGFNAPIDSLVDRKDPQMKDRLLSQSPIFNIVKREKIETFLQQDMKDNSLSKNLFSLISVKLFLEYYEGWAV
;
A
#
# COMPACT_ATOMS: atom_id res chain seq x y z
N LEU A 1 -15.74 18.64 16.09
CA LEU A 1 -14.98 17.46 16.55
C LEU A 1 -14.04 17.76 17.72
N ARG A 2 -13.16 18.78 17.68
CA ARG A 2 -12.25 19.09 18.80
C ARG A 2 -12.95 19.32 20.15
N ALA A 3 -14.03 20.11 20.19
CA ALA A 3 -14.78 20.33 21.44
C ALA A 3 -15.30 19.02 22.08
N ALA A 4 -15.52 17.95 21.29
CA ALA A 4 -15.93 16.65 21.81
C ALA A 4 -14.78 15.85 22.45
N GLY A 5 -13.53 16.20 22.14
CA GLY A 5 -12.34 15.59 22.74
C GLY A 5 -11.85 16.27 24.02
N THR A 6 -12.45 17.41 24.39
CA THR A 6 -12.09 18.15 25.62
C THR A 6 -12.29 17.25 26.84
N GLY A 7 -11.24 17.09 27.65
CA GLY A 7 -11.24 16.22 28.84
C GLY A 7 -10.89 14.74 28.57
N TYR A 8 -10.83 14.30 27.31
CA TYR A 8 -10.49 12.93 26.93
C TYR A 8 -9.10 12.78 26.30
N VAL A 9 -8.58 13.84 25.69
CA VAL A 9 -7.23 13.90 25.10
C VAL A 9 -6.49 15.14 25.60
N SER A 10 -5.16 15.09 25.59
CA SER A 10 -4.35 16.22 26.03
C SER A 10 -4.58 17.46 25.16
N GLU A 11 -4.56 18.65 25.77
CA GLU A 11 -4.77 19.91 25.05
C GLU A 11 -3.74 20.12 23.94
N ASN A 12 -2.50 19.68 24.15
CA ASN A 12 -1.43 19.75 23.16
C ASN A 12 -1.74 18.95 21.89
N VAL A 13 -2.45 17.82 22.01
CA VAL A 13 -2.89 17.00 20.87
C VAL A 13 -4.15 17.59 20.25
N LEU A 14 -5.09 18.05 21.09
CA LEU A 14 -6.37 18.60 20.64
C LEU A 14 -6.19 19.84 19.76
N TRP A 15 -5.24 20.69 20.12
CA TRP A 15 -4.92 21.93 19.42
C TRP A 15 -3.77 21.80 18.41
N ASP A 16 -3.21 20.60 18.25
CA ASP A 16 -2.24 20.36 17.18
C ASP A 16 -2.90 20.56 15.81
N LYS A 17 -2.34 21.48 15.03
CA LYS A 17 -2.78 21.79 13.67
C LYS A 17 -2.09 20.91 12.64
N ARG A 18 -1.01 20.23 13.01
CA ARG A 18 -0.27 19.33 12.12
C ARG A 18 -0.88 17.94 12.20
N LYS A 19 -1.36 17.45 11.06
CA LYS A 19 -1.77 16.06 10.91
C LYS A 19 -0.52 15.18 10.99
N ARG A 20 -0.26 14.63 12.16
CA ARG A 20 0.69 13.53 12.34
C ARG A 20 -0.05 12.23 12.10
N GLY A 21 -0.14 11.85 10.84
CA GLY A 21 -0.63 10.51 10.48
C GLY A 21 0.41 9.46 10.82
N PHE A 22 -0.03 8.22 11.03
CA PHE A 22 0.83 7.05 10.92
C PHE A 22 1.22 6.89 9.44
N ASN A 23 2.15 7.72 8.95
CA ASN A 23 2.76 7.51 7.63
C ASN A 23 3.81 6.41 7.78
N ALA A 24 3.35 5.17 7.74
CA ALA A 24 4.23 4.02 7.59
C ALA A 24 4.70 3.98 6.12
N PRO A 25 6.01 3.94 5.85
CA PRO A 25 6.51 3.75 4.49
C PRO A 25 6.03 2.38 3.98
N ILE A 26 5.76 2.25 2.68
CA ILE A 26 5.28 0.98 2.12
C ILE A 26 6.27 -0.17 2.36
N ASP A 27 7.57 0.14 2.39
CA ASP A 27 8.64 -0.82 2.70
C ASP A 27 8.53 -1.39 4.14
N SER A 28 7.78 -0.76 5.05
CA SER A 28 7.50 -1.34 6.39
C SER A 28 6.45 -2.46 6.37
N LEU A 29 5.63 -2.51 5.31
CA LEU A 29 4.60 -3.54 5.11
C LEU A 29 5.03 -4.58 4.07
N VAL A 30 5.86 -4.17 3.12
CA VAL A 30 6.25 -4.97 1.96
C VAL A 30 7.76 -5.01 1.86
N ASP A 31 8.35 -6.09 2.37
CA ASP A 31 9.77 -6.34 2.16
C ASP A 31 10.00 -6.91 0.76
N ARG A 32 10.41 -6.05 -0.17
CA ARG A 32 10.73 -6.45 -1.55
C ARG A 32 12.02 -7.26 -1.65
N LYS A 33 12.81 -7.38 -0.58
CA LYS A 33 14.00 -8.25 -0.56
C LYS A 33 13.65 -9.66 -0.13
N ASP A 34 12.53 -9.87 0.56
CA ASP A 34 12.02 -11.19 0.91
C ASP A 34 11.55 -11.96 -0.35
N PRO A 35 12.14 -13.13 -0.65
CA PRO A 35 11.72 -13.97 -1.76
C PRO A 35 10.26 -14.40 -1.67
N GLN A 36 9.73 -14.66 -0.47
CA GLN A 36 8.35 -15.12 -0.30
C GLN A 36 7.36 -14.01 -0.64
N MET A 37 7.62 -12.79 -0.17
CA MET A 37 6.84 -11.60 -0.54
C MET A 37 6.87 -11.33 -2.05
N LYS A 38 8.06 -11.44 -2.68
CA LYS A 38 8.20 -11.29 -4.14
C LYS A 38 7.40 -12.32 -4.91
N ASP A 39 7.49 -13.59 -4.52
CA ASP A 39 6.73 -14.67 -5.14
C ASP A 39 5.22 -14.42 -4.99
N ARG A 40 4.76 -13.99 -3.82
CA ARG A 40 3.35 -13.62 -3.62
C ARG A 40 2.92 -12.45 -4.51
N LEU A 41 3.73 -11.40 -4.64
CA LEU A 41 3.41 -10.26 -5.51
C LEU A 41 3.34 -10.65 -6.99
N LEU A 42 4.20 -11.57 -7.43
CA LEU A 42 4.26 -12.04 -8.81
C LEU A 42 3.39 -13.28 -9.08
N SER A 43 2.78 -13.88 -8.05
CA SER A 43 1.88 -15.03 -8.18
C SER A 43 0.73 -14.75 -9.16
N GLN A 44 0.25 -15.80 -9.84
CA GLN A 44 -0.84 -15.70 -10.81
C GLN A 44 -2.03 -14.89 -10.26
N SER A 45 -2.54 -13.97 -11.06
CA SER A 45 -3.64 -13.07 -10.68
C SER A 45 -4.23 -12.39 -11.91
N PRO A 46 -5.54 -12.08 -11.91
CA PRO A 46 -6.19 -11.35 -13.00
C PRO A 46 -5.55 -10.01 -13.33
N ILE A 47 -4.81 -9.39 -12.40
CA ILE A 47 -4.13 -8.11 -12.63
C ILE A 47 -3.17 -8.19 -13.83
N PHE A 48 -2.59 -9.35 -14.10
CA PHE A 48 -1.66 -9.55 -15.22
C PHE A 48 -2.33 -9.62 -16.60
N ASN A 49 -3.66 -9.58 -16.65
CA ASN A 49 -4.40 -9.32 -17.89
C ASN A 49 -4.39 -7.83 -18.27
N ILE A 50 -4.08 -6.95 -17.31
CA ILE A 50 -4.11 -5.50 -17.46
C ILE A 50 -2.68 -4.92 -17.50
N VAL A 51 -1.77 -5.50 -16.71
CA VAL A 51 -0.37 -5.05 -16.61
C VAL A 51 0.61 -6.16 -16.96
N LYS A 52 1.74 -5.80 -17.58
CA LYS A 52 2.78 -6.77 -17.96
C LYS A 52 3.56 -7.24 -16.74
N ARG A 53 3.55 -8.55 -16.47
CA ARG A 53 4.21 -9.15 -15.30
C ARG A 53 5.70 -8.84 -15.24
N GLU A 54 6.40 -8.90 -16.36
CA GLU A 54 7.85 -8.66 -16.45
C GLU A 54 8.22 -7.21 -16.10
N LYS A 55 7.31 -6.27 -16.43
CA LYS A 55 7.48 -4.86 -16.04
C LYS A 55 7.31 -4.67 -14.54
N ILE A 56 6.40 -5.40 -13.91
CA ILE A 56 6.22 -5.37 -12.45
C ILE A 56 7.45 -5.97 -11.76
N GLU A 57 7.97 -7.08 -12.25
CA GLU A 57 9.20 -7.67 -11.72
C GLU A 57 10.38 -6.69 -11.76
N THR A 58 10.58 -6.02 -12.91
CA THR A 58 11.61 -4.98 -13.05
C THR A 58 11.35 -3.80 -12.11
N PHE A 59 10.09 -3.37 -11.98
CA PHE A 59 9.68 -2.29 -11.08
C PHE A 59 9.99 -2.60 -9.61
N LEU A 60 9.77 -3.84 -9.16
CA LEU A 60 10.05 -4.24 -7.77
C LEU A 60 11.54 -4.15 -7.39
N GLN A 61 12.44 -4.18 -8.39
CA GLN A 61 13.89 -4.05 -8.21
C GLN A 61 14.37 -2.58 -8.10
N GLN A 62 13.52 -1.60 -8.40
CA GLN A 62 13.89 -0.18 -8.37
C GLN A 62 13.97 0.37 -6.93
N ASP A 63 14.70 1.48 -6.73
CA ASP A 63 14.73 2.17 -5.43
C ASP A 63 13.42 2.93 -5.19
N MET A 64 12.71 2.62 -4.10
CA MET A 64 11.39 3.18 -3.78
C MET A 64 11.46 4.50 -2.99
N LYS A 65 12.67 5.07 -2.83
CA LYS A 65 12.86 6.40 -2.23
C LYS A 65 12.10 7.52 -2.95
N ASP A 66 11.76 7.32 -4.22
CA ASP A 66 10.80 8.19 -4.91
C ASP A 66 9.38 7.89 -4.41
N ASN A 67 8.76 8.90 -3.78
CA ASN A 67 7.40 8.85 -3.24
C ASN A 67 6.34 8.44 -4.30
N SER A 68 6.61 8.69 -5.58
CA SER A 68 5.72 8.27 -6.66
C SER A 68 5.70 6.75 -6.86
N LEU A 69 6.85 6.08 -6.77
CA LEU A 69 6.96 4.62 -6.93
C LEU A 69 6.33 3.87 -5.75
N SER A 70 6.53 4.38 -4.54
CA SER A 70 5.89 3.83 -3.33
C SER A 70 4.36 3.81 -3.44
N LYS A 71 3.76 4.87 -3.98
CA LYS A 71 2.30 4.95 -4.23
C LYS A 71 1.84 4.02 -5.34
N ASN A 72 2.67 3.82 -6.36
CA ASN A 72 2.38 2.89 -7.45
C ASN A 72 2.33 1.44 -6.93
N LEU A 73 3.31 1.04 -6.11
CA LEU A 73 3.34 -0.27 -5.47
C LEU A 73 2.10 -0.50 -4.59
N PHE A 74 1.73 0.49 -3.77
CA PHE A 74 0.51 0.42 -2.97
C PHE A 74 -0.74 0.23 -3.82
N SER A 75 -0.84 0.96 -4.94
CA SER A 75 -1.97 0.85 -5.87
C SER A 75 -2.02 -0.53 -6.54
N LEU A 76 -0.86 -1.06 -6.97
CA LEU A 76 -0.74 -2.39 -7.56
C LEU A 76 -1.22 -3.47 -6.58
N ILE A 77 -0.76 -3.44 -5.33
CA ILE A 77 -1.17 -4.40 -4.30
C ILE A 77 -2.67 -4.30 -4.04
N SER A 78 -3.20 -3.09 -3.92
CA SER A 78 -4.63 -2.86 -3.67
C SER A 78 -5.49 -3.45 -4.80
N VAL A 79 -5.11 -3.22 -6.06
CA VAL A 79 -5.83 -3.76 -7.22
C VAL A 79 -5.68 -5.27 -7.30
N LYS A 80 -4.49 -5.83 -7.03
CA LYS A 80 -4.26 -7.28 -7.03
C LYS A 80 -5.17 -7.96 -5.99
N LEU A 81 -5.18 -7.47 -4.76
CA LEU A 81 -6.03 -7.99 -3.68
C LEU A 81 -7.52 -7.87 -4.03
N PHE A 82 -7.93 -6.73 -4.58
CA PHE A 82 -9.31 -6.53 -5.02
C PHE A 82 -9.71 -7.56 -6.09
N LEU A 83 -8.91 -7.68 -7.15
CA LEU A 83 -9.22 -8.59 -8.25
C LEU A 83 -9.18 -10.06 -7.83
N GLU A 84 -8.26 -10.46 -6.97
CA GLU A 84 -8.20 -11.82 -6.42
C GLU A 84 -9.41 -12.13 -5.52
N TYR A 85 -9.85 -11.16 -4.71
CA TYR A 85 -11.00 -11.35 -3.82
C TYR A 85 -12.32 -11.49 -4.60
N TYR A 86 -12.46 -10.73 -5.68
CA TYR A 86 -13.65 -10.75 -6.53
C TYR A 86 -13.50 -11.67 -7.76
N GLU A 87 -12.43 -12.45 -7.84
CA GLU A 87 -12.25 -13.47 -8.88
C GLU A 87 -13.36 -14.52 -8.72
N GLY A 88 -14.34 -14.49 -9.63
CA GLY A 88 -15.55 -15.33 -9.58
C GLY A 88 -16.86 -14.61 -9.25
N TRP A 89 -16.86 -13.31 -8.94
CA TRP A 89 -18.09 -12.51 -8.80
C TRP A 89 -18.76 -12.13 -10.12
N ALA A 90 -18.05 -12.28 -11.24
CA ALA A 90 -18.54 -12.01 -12.59
C ALA A 90 -19.08 -13.26 -13.30
N VAL A 91 -19.48 -14.29 -12.53
CA VAL A 91 -20.16 -15.50 -13.02
C VAL A 91 -21.64 -15.42 -12.66
#